data_AF-M2Z8R1-F1
#
_entry.id   AF-M2Z8R1-F1
#
_cell.length_a   1.000
_cell.length_b   1.000
_cell.length_c   1.000
_cell.angle_alpha   90.00
_cell.angle_beta   90.00
_cell.angle_gamma   90.00
#
_symmetry.space_group_name_H-M   'P 1'
#
loop_
_entity.id
_entity.type
_entity.pdbx_description
1 polymer ?
#
loop_
_entity_poly.entity_id
_entity_poly.type
_entity_poly.pdbx_seq_one_letter_code
_entity_poly.pdbx_strand_id
1 'polypeptide(L)'
;ILAFICYKLGSTFYNAFLHPLTRFPGPKSVATEWYKTVEEVFKGRNWTDVLKELHGQDEALLTIYLRLNFSNPNAFHEIYNNANRWDKEETLYHCFGEDRSSFWFLTYKEAKQRKDVLGDLQGLVKKNIERLCIALEKYGRAKKPSDMLFALRCSTLDVVTRYCFAKDVKSTEVKDFQSPIVIAMEACLPSFVVFRHFEPIRQIVFSLPGWLTKLTNPALAGLVDLQEL
;
A
#
# COMPACT_ATOMS: atom_id res chain seq x y z
N ILE A 1 -1.42 27.80 21.10
CA ILE A 1 -2.69 27.03 20.95
C ILE A 1 -3.74 27.84 20.19
N LEU A 2 -4.19 29.00 20.69
CA LEU A 2 -5.19 29.85 20.01
C LEU A 2 -4.82 30.19 18.55
N ALA A 3 -3.60 30.68 18.29
CA ALA A 3 -3.15 30.99 16.93
C ALA A 3 -3.20 29.79 15.98
N PHE A 4 -2.88 28.59 16.48
CA PHE A 4 -2.95 27.35 15.69
C PHE A 4 -4.39 26.96 15.35
N ILE A 5 -5.31 27.11 16.32
CA ILE A 5 -6.74 26.86 16.10
C ILE A 5 -7.30 27.85 15.08
N CYS A 6 -7.01 29.15 15.23
CA CYS A 6 -7.42 30.17 14.27
C CYS A 6 -6.88 29.89 12.87
N TYR A 7 -5.61 29.49 12.75
CA TYR A 7 -5.02 29.10 11.48
C TYR A 7 -5.73 27.90 10.84
N LYS A 8 -6.01 26.83 11.60
CA LYS A 8 -6.70 25.64 11.08
C LYS A 8 -8.14 25.93 10.68
N LEU A 9 -8.88 26.74 11.46
CA LEU A 9 -10.23 27.18 11.11
C LEU A 9 -10.22 28.06 9.86
N GLY A 10 -9.30 29.03 9.78
CA GLY A 10 -9.13 29.90 8.63
C GLY A 10 -8.76 29.14 7.35
N SER A 11 -7.85 28.16 7.45
CA SER A 11 -7.47 27.30 6.33
C SER A 11 -8.64 26.44 5.86
N THR A 12 -9.41 25.84 6.79
CA THR A 12 -10.61 25.05 6.44
C THR A 12 -11.65 25.92 5.73
N PHE A 13 -11.88 27.14 6.23
CA PHE A 13 -12.78 28.10 5.59
C PHE A 13 -12.30 28.47 4.17
N TYR A 14 -11.02 28.81 4.02
CA TYR A 14 -10.43 29.11 2.72
C TYR A 14 -10.58 27.93 1.74
N ASN A 15 -10.24 26.72 2.18
CA ASN A 15 -10.34 25.50 1.36
C ASN A 15 -11.77 25.19 0.92
N ALA A 16 -12.75 25.44 1.80
CA ALA A 16 -14.16 25.17 1.53
C ALA A 16 -14.82 26.20 0.59
N PHE A 17 -14.44 27.47 0.67
CA PHE A 17 -15.17 28.55 -0.01
C PHE A 17 -14.35 29.33 -1.03
N LEU A 18 -13.05 29.54 -0.81
CA LEU A 18 -12.23 30.47 -1.58
C LEU A 18 -11.19 29.79 -2.47
N HIS A 19 -10.90 28.51 -2.24
CA HIS A 19 -9.90 27.78 -3.02
C HIS A 19 -10.33 27.61 -4.49
N PRO A 20 -9.43 27.72 -5.50
CA PRO A 20 -9.80 27.61 -6.91
C PRO A 20 -10.53 26.32 -7.31
N LEU A 21 -10.35 25.23 -6.56
CA LEU A 21 -11.03 23.95 -6.81
C LEU A 21 -12.47 23.89 -6.29
N THR A 22 -12.96 24.93 -5.59
CA THR A 22 -14.37 24.99 -5.13
C THR A 22 -15.37 25.15 -6.28
N ARG A 23 -14.89 25.48 -7.49
CA ARG A 23 -15.69 25.52 -8.72
C ARG A 23 -16.13 24.14 -9.22
N PHE A 24 -15.46 23.08 -8.76
CA PHE A 24 -15.82 21.70 -9.06
C PHE A 24 -16.73 21.16 -7.94
N PRO A 25 -17.64 20.23 -8.25
CA PRO A 25 -18.58 19.71 -7.27
C PRO A 25 -17.85 18.95 -6.15
N GLY A 26 -18.50 18.81 -5.00
CA GLY A 26 -17.91 18.18 -3.82
C GLY A 26 -18.52 18.73 -2.52
N PRO A 27 -18.95 17.86 -1.57
CA PRO A 27 -19.50 18.31 -0.30
C PRO A 27 -18.51 19.19 0.48
N LYS A 28 -18.97 20.26 1.12
CA LYS A 28 -18.08 21.13 1.92
C LYS A 28 -17.42 20.39 3.10
N SER A 29 -18.03 19.30 3.56
CA SER A 29 -17.45 18.40 4.58
C SER A 29 -16.15 17.72 4.13
N VAL A 30 -15.91 17.58 2.82
CA VAL A 30 -14.68 16.96 2.28
C VAL A 30 -13.56 17.97 2.03
N ALA A 31 -13.75 19.25 2.36
CA ALA A 31 -12.75 20.30 2.18
C ALA A 31 -11.65 20.33 3.26
N THR A 32 -11.67 19.38 4.19
CA THR A 32 -10.69 19.23 5.28
C THR A 32 -9.80 18.01 5.07
N GLU A 33 -8.53 18.14 5.46
CA GLU A 33 -7.55 17.04 5.47
C GLU A 33 -8.03 15.85 6.32
N TRP A 34 -8.81 16.13 7.36
CA TRP A 34 -9.28 15.13 8.32
C TRP A 34 -10.42 14.26 7.83
N TYR A 35 -11.08 14.60 6.71
CA TYR A 35 -12.25 13.85 6.24
C TYR A 35 -11.88 12.38 5.98
N LYS A 36 -10.80 12.15 5.24
CA LYS A 36 -10.31 10.80 4.95
C LYS A 36 -9.88 10.05 6.20
N THR A 37 -9.23 10.73 7.15
CA THR A 37 -8.84 10.16 8.45
C THR A 37 -10.05 9.72 9.27
N VAL A 38 -11.11 10.52 9.31
CA VAL A 38 -12.37 10.17 9.98
C VAL A 38 -13.01 8.94 9.38
N GLU A 39 -13.11 8.87 8.06
CA GLU A 39 -13.70 7.72 7.39
C GLU A 39 -12.88 6.43 7.58
N GLU A 40 -11.56 6.48 7.37
CA GLU A 40 -10.74 5.27 7.40
C GLU A 40 -10.31 4.82 8.79
N VAL A 41 -9.91 5.75 9.67
CA VAL A 41 -9.35 5.40 10.99
C VAL A 41 -10.45 5.33 12.04
N PHE A 42 -11.31 6.36 12.12
CA PHE A 42 -12.29 6.45 13.20
C PHE A 42 -13.58 5.68 12.90
N LYS A 43 -14.01 5.64 11.63
CA LYS A 43 -15.19 4.88 11.20
C LYS A 43 -14.85 3.51 10.61
N GLY A 44 -13.58 3.22 10.33
CA GLY A 44 -13.13 1.93 9.79
C GLY A 44 -13.63 1.62 8.38
N ARG A 45 -13.99 2.65 7.59
CA ARG A 45 -14.57 2.48 6.25
C ARG A 45 -13.50 2.36 5.18
N ASN A 46 -13.78 1.55 4.17
CA ASN A 46 -12.93 1.46 2.99
C ASN A 46 -13.04 2.75 2.16
N TRP A 47 -11.91 3.40 1.90
CA TRP A 47 -11.90 4.66 1.15
C TRP A 47 -12.45 4.55 -0.27
N THR A 48 -12.27 3.41 -0.94
CA THR A 48 -12.84 3.18 -2.27
C THR A 48 -14.38 3.16 -2.23
N ASP A 49 -14.98 2.64 -1.16
CA ASP A 49 -16.44 2.65 -1.01
C ASP A 49 -16.96 4.06 -0.65
N VAL A 50 -16.23 4.80 0.18
CA VAL A 50 -16.50 6.22 0.44
C VAL A 50 -16.44 7.04 -0.85
N LEU A 51 -15.44 6.79 -1.71
CA LEU A 51 -15.32 7.47 -3.01
C LEU A 51 -16.51 7.16 -3.91
N LYS A 52 -16.95 5.90 -3.99
CA LYS A 52 -18.15 5.53 -4.77
C LYS A 52 -19.39 6.28 -4.27
N GLU A 53 -19.57 6.38 -2.96
CA GLU A 53 -20.70 7.12 -2.39
C GLU A 53 -20.62 8.62 -2.66
N LEU A 54 -19.42 9.22 -2.57
CA LEU A 54 -19.21 10.64 -2.87
C LEU A 54 -19.47 10.96 -4.34
N HIS A 55 -19.05 10.09 -5.26
CA HIS A 55 -19.35 10.24 -6.68
C HIS A 55 -20.82 9.97 -7.02
N GLY A 56 -21.52 9.19 -6.20
CA GLY A 56 -22.90 8.81 -6.45
C GLY A 56 -23.07 8.13 -7.81
N GLN A 57 -24.20 8.38 -8.48
CA GLN A 57 -24.48 7.83 -9.81
C GLN A 57 -23.97 8.71 -10.95
N ASP A 58 -23.80 10.02 -10.73
CA ASP A 58 -23.69 10.99 -11.83
C ASP A 58 -22.46 11.92 -11.76
N GLU A 59 -21.70 11.96 -10.66
CA GLU A 59 -20.53 12.86 -10.58
C GLU A 59 -19.28 12.18 -11.16
N ALA A 60 -18.92 12.55 -12.40
CA ALA A 60 -17.70 12.08 -13.07
C ALA A 60 -16.40 12.63 -12.45
N LEU A 61 -16.49 13.80 -11.80
CA LEU A 61 -15.40 14.59 -11.29
C LEU A 61 -15.88 15.30 -10.02
N LEU A 62 -15.10 15.24 -8.94
CA LEU A 62 -15.37 16.00 -7.72
C LEU A 62 -14.09 16.44 -7.01
N THR A 63 -14.20 17.40 -6.09
CA THR A 63 -13.11 17.88 -5.25
C THR A 63 -13.15 17.21 -3.88
N ILE A 64 -12.04 16.58 -3.48
CA ILE A 64 -11.78 16.12 -2.10
C ILE A 64 -10.48 16.75 -1.65
N TYR A 65 -10.53 17.52 -0.56
CA TYR A 65 -9.38 18.19 0.05
C TYR A 65 -8.29 18.63 -0.94
N LEU A 66 -8.50 19.77 -1.59
CA LEU A 66 -7.53 20.37 -2.52
C LEU A 66 -7.09 19.46 -3.69
N ARG A 67 -7.82 18.38 -3.97
CA ARG A 67 -7.53 17.43 -5.05
C ARG A 67 -8.78 17.12 -5.84
N LEU A 68 -8.60 16.84 -7.13
CA LEU A 68 -9.64 16.36 -8.02
C LEU A 68 -9.66 14.84 -8.02
N ASN A 69 -10.84 14.26 -7.88
CA ASN A 69 -11.09 12.84 -8.00
C ASN A 69 -11.95 12.57 -9.24
N PHE A 70 -11.60 11.53 -9.99
CA PHE A 70 -12.23 11.18 -11.26
C PHE A 70 -12.79 9.77 -11.15
N SER A 71 -14.09 9.63 -11.39
CA SER A 71 -14.75 8.31 -11.49
C SER A 71 -14.91 7.85 -12.94
N ASN A 72 -14.82 8.77 -13.91
CA ASN A 72 -14.94 8.45 -15.33
C ASN A 72 -13.71 7.67 -15.83
N PRO A 73 -13.88 6.44 -16.36
CA PRO A 73 -12.77 5.66 -16.92
C PRO A 73 -12.02 6.35 -18.05
N ASN A 74 -12.66 7.23 -18.81
CA ASN A 74 -12.03 7.96 -19.91
C ASN A 74 -10.91 8.90 -19.41
N ALA A 75 -10.98 9.37 -18.16
CA ALA A 75 -9.93 10.19 -17.56
C ALA A 75 -8.61 9.41 -17.37
N PHE A 76 -8.64 8.07 -17.37
CA PHE A 76 -7.45 7.25 -17.18
C PHE A 76 -6.36 7.59 -18.19
N HIS A 77 -6.70 7.71 -19.47
CA HIS A 77 -5.72 8.01 -20.52
C HIS A 77 -5.27 9.48 -20.52
N GLU A 78 -6.04 10.38 -19.93
CA GLU A 78 -5.63 11.79 -19.74
C GLU A 78 -4.67 11.94 -18.56
N ILE A 79 -4.90 11.18 -17.49
CA ILE A 79 -4.05 11.18 -16.29
C ILE A 79 -2.76 10.39 -16.54
N TYR A 80 -2.89 9.18 -17.08
CA TYR A 80 -1.80 8.24 -17.30
C TYR A 80 -1.43 8.16 -18.79
N ASN A 81 -0.55 9.06 -19.22
CA ASN A 81 0.01 9.05 -20.58
C ASN A 81 1.50 9.41 -20.58
N ASN A 82 2.08 9.52 -21.78
CA ASN A 82 3.50 9.82 -21.95
C ASN A 82 3.87 11.31 -21.83
N ALA A 83 2.90 12.22 -21.98
CA ALA A 83 3.12 13.65 -21.86
C ALA A 83 3.09 14.09 -20.38
N ASN A 84 2.19 13.52 -19.59
CA ASN A 84 2.01 13.85 -18.19
C ASN A 84 2.89 12.96 -17.29
N ARG A 85 3.57 13.58 -16.34
CA ARG A 85 4.48 12.93 -15.38
C ARG A 85 4.14 13.38 -13.97
N TRP A 86 2.94 13.02 -13.52
CA TRP A 86 2.48 13.35 -12.17
C TRP A 86 3.32 12.63 -11.12
N ASP A 87 3.65 13.34 -10.05
CA ASP A 87 4.23 12.72 -8.87
C ASP A 87 3.19 11.88 -8.14
N LYS A 88 3.66 10.81 -7.49
CA LYS A 88 2.81 9.99 -6.63
C LYS A 88 2.40 10.75 -5.38
N GLU A 89 1.30 10.31 -4.80
CA GLU A 89 0.73 10.92 -3.61
C GLU A 89 1.57 10.58 -2.37
N GLU A 90 2.23 11.60 -1.81
CA GLU A 90 3.20 11.45 -0.73
C GLU A 90 2.66 10.64 0.48
N THR A 91 1.47 10.99 0.99
CA THR A 91 0.97 10.37 2.23
C THR A 91 0.71 8.87 2.08
N LEU A 92 0.17 8.43 0.93
CA LEU A 92 -0.04 7.02 0.62
C LEU A 92 1.28 6.27 0.45
N TYR A 93 2.28 6.85 -0.21
CA TYR A 93 3.50 6.11 -0.53
C TYR A 93 4.50 6.10 0.64
N HIS A 94 4.54 7.14 1.47
CA HIS A 94 5.40 7.18 2.67
C HIS A 94 4.86 6.37 3.85
N CYS A 95 3.59 5.91 3.82
CA CYS A 95 3.05 5.13 4.92
C CYS A 95 3.77 3.78 5.12
N PHE A 96 4.46 3.30 4.07
CA PHE A 96 5.25 2.08 4.09
C PHE A 96 6.63 2.24 4.71
N GLY A 97 7.10 3.49 4.92
CA GLY A 97 8.39 3.80 5.54
C GLY A 97 9.62 3.34 4.76
N GLU A 98 9.47 3.09 3.47
CA GLU A 98 10.50 2.57 2.56
C GLU A 98 10.79 3.59 1.45
N ASP A 99 10.82 4.88 1.79
CA ASP A 99 10.74 6.03 0.86
C ASP A 99 11.84 6.06 -0.22
N ARG A 100 12.90 5.26 -0.06
CA ARG A 100 14.02 5.11 -1.00
C ARG A 100 13.94 3.87 -1.90
N SER A 101 12.86 3.09 -1.82
CA SER A 101 12.65 1.94 -2.70
C SER A 101 12.20 2.38 -4.11
N SER A 102 12.47 1.55 -5.11
CA SER A 102 12.02 1.77 -6.49
C SER A 102 10.49 1.92 -6.61
N PHE A 103 9.73 1.28 -5.72
CA PHE A 103 8.27 1.36 -5.71
C PHE A 103 7.76 2.63 -5.01
N TRP A 104 8.49 3.14 -4.02
CA TRP A 104 8.03 4.23 -3.16
C TRP A 104 8.52 5.64 -3.55
N PHE A 105 9.53 5.75 -4.42
CA PHE A 105 9.91 7.06 -4.99
C PHE A 105 8.71 7.76 -5.61
N LEU A 106 8.54 9.04 -5.25
CA LEU A 106 7.41 9.87 -5.65
C LEU A 106 7.53 10.37 -7.08
N THR A 107 8.76 10.75 -7.49
CA THR A 107 9.00 11.35 -8.80
C THR A 107 9.35 10.32 -9.85
N TYR A 108 8.95 10.59 -11.09
CA TYR A 108 9.26 9.72 -12.23
C TYR A 108 10.78 9.55 -12.42
N LYS A 109 11.55 10.64 -12.27
CA LYS A 109 12.99 10.64 -12.55
C LYS A 109 13.75 9.70 -11.62
N GLU A 110 13.42 9.71 -10.33
CA GLU A 110 14.05 8.84 -9.32
C GLU A 110 13.64 7.38 -9.52
N ALA A 111 12.36 7.12 -9.76
CA ALA A 111 11.86 5.76 -9.99
C ALA A 111 12.44 5.12 -11.27
N LYS A 112 12.57 5.90 -12.37
CA LYS A 112 13.04 5.41 -13.67
C LYS A 112 14.45 4.82 -13.58
N GLN A 113 15.38 5.52 -12.94
CA GLN A 113 16.77 5.07 -12.81
C GLN A 113 16.88 3.71 -12.11
N ARG A 114 16.05 3.47 -11.09
CA ARG A 114 16.03 2.20 -10.36
C ARG A 114 15.30 1.08 -11.11
N LYS A 115 14.31 1.42 -11.94
CA LYS A 115 13.62 0.45 -12.77
C LYS A 115 14.53 -0.06 -13.90
N ASP A 116 15.36 0.81 -14.47
CA ASP A 116 16.20 0.49 -15.62
C ASP A 116 17.34 -0.51 -15.30
N VAL A 117 17.68 -0.69 -14.02
CA VAL A 117 18.68 -1.68 -13.60
C VAL A 117 18.10 -3.06 -13.30
N LEU A 118 16.76 -3.22 -13.38
CA LEU A 118 16.12 -4.52 -13.19
C LEU A 118 16.37 -5.41 -14.41
N GLY A 119 16.95 -6.59 -14.17
CA GLY A 119 17.28 -7.59 -15.19
C GLY A 119 16.13 -8.53 -15.53
N ASP A 120 16.39 -9.44 -16.46
CA ASP A 120 15.43 -10.48 -16.84
C ASP A 120 15.21 -11.49 -15.69
N LEU A 121 13.94 -11.71 -15.34
CA LEU A 121 13.49 -12.60 -14.28
C LEU A 121 12.87 -13.90 -14.81
N GLN A 122 12.68 -14.05 -16.12
CA GLN A 122 11.86 -15.11 -16.70
C GLN A 122 12.30 -16.50 -16.25
N GLY A 123 13.61 -16.77 -16.29
CA GLY A 123 14.16 -18.06 -15.86
C GLY A 123 13.95 -18.34 -14.37
N LEU A 124 14.07 -17.32 -13.51
CA LEU A 124 13.87 -17.45 -12.06
C LEU A 124 12.39 -17.65 -11.72
N VAL A 125 11.50 -16.91 -12.38
CA VAL A 125 10.05 -17.06 -12.22
C VAL A 125 9.62 -18.47 -12.63
N LYS A 126 10.07 -18.95 -13.81
CA LYS A 126 9.75 -20.30 -14.29
C LYS A 126 10.14 -21.37 -13.26
N LYS A 127 11.37 -21.34 -12.74
CA LYS A 127 11.85 -22.30 -11.73
C LYS A 127 11.01 -22.30 -10.45
N ASN A 128 10.58 -21.12 -9.99
CA ASN A 128 9.74 -21.02 -8.78
C ASN A 128 8.30 -21.48 -9.04
N ILE A 129 7.75 -21.22 -10.22
CA ILE A 129 6.43 -21.73 -10.63
C ILE A 129 6.44 -23.26 -10.76
N GLU A 130 7.49 -23.84 -11.37
CA GLU A 130 7.66 -25.29 -11.42
C GLU A 130 7.69 -25.91 -10.01
N ARG A 131 8.39 -25.26 -9.07
CA ARG A 131 8.38 -25.67 -7.66
C ARG A 131 6.99 -25.58 -7.03
N LEU A 132 6.25 -24.50 -7.29
CA LEU A 132 4.88 -24.35 -6.81
C LEU A 132 3.98 -25.48 -7.35
N CYS A 133 4.10 -25.82 -8.65
CA CYS A 133 3.36 -26.95 -9.23
C CYS A 133 3.66 -28.26 -8.52
N ILE A 134 4.93 -28.56 -8.24
CA ILE A 134 5.34 -29.75 -7.48
C ILE A 134 4.71 -29.76 -6.08
N ALA A 135 4.65 -28.60 -5.40
CA ALA A 135 4.00 -28.49 -4.10
C ALA A 135 2.50 -28.76 -4.20
N LEU A 136 1.81 -28.16 -5.19
CA LEU A 136 0.38 -28.33 -5.41
C LEU A 136 -0.01 -29.76 -5.82
N GLU A 137 0.83 -30.45 -6.59
CA GLU A 137 0.61 -31.87 -6.92
C GLU A 137 0.48 -32.76 -5.69
N LYS A 138 1.20 -32.44 -4.60
CA LYS A 138 1.08 -33.19 -3.33
C LYS A 138 -0.33 -33.09 -2.75
N TYR A 139 -0.95 -31.91 -2.82
CA TYR A 139 -2.33 -31.68 -2.40
C TYR A 139 -3.32 -32.41 -3.31
N GLY A 140 -3.10 -32.34 -4.63
CA GLY A 140 -3.90 -33.06 -5.62
C GLY A 140 -3.90 -34.58 -5.38
N ARG A 141 -2.72 -35.18 -5.18
CA ARG A 141 -2.58 -36.62 -4.87
C ARG A 141 -3.23 -36.99 -3.54
N ALA A 142 -3.13 -36.12 -2.54
CA ALA A 142 -3.79 -36.28 -1.24
C ALA A 142 -5.30 -35.99 -1.27
N LYS A 143 -5.86 -35.57 -2.42
CA LYS A 143 -7.25 -35.12 -2.57
C LYS A 143 -7.64 -34.04 -1.54
N LYS A 144 -6.69 -33.16 -1.20
CA LYS A 144 -6.88 -32.06 -0.25
C LYS A 144 -6.92 -30.74 -1.02
N PRO A 145 -7.80 -29.78 -0.66
CA PRO A 145 -7.72 -28.43 -1.21
C PRO A 145 -6.43 -27.71 -0.75
N SER A 146 -5.95 -26.78 -1.57
CA SER A 146 -4.82 -25.90 -1.25
C SER A 146 -5.27 -24.43 -1.13
N ASP A 147 -4.65 -23.69 -0.22
CA ASP A 147 -4.83 -22.23 -0.13
C ASP A 147 -4.02 -21.54 -1.25
N MET A 148 -4.69 -21.20 -2.34
CA MET A 148 -4.04 -20.57 -3.50
C MET A 148 -3.57 -19.13 -3.23
N LEU A 149 -4.21 -18.41 -2.30
CA LEU A 149 -3.79 -17.05 -1.95
C LEU A 149 -2.40 -17.10 -1.31
N PHE A 150 -2.22 -17.96 -0.31
CA PHE A 150 -0.94 -18.14 0.36
C PHE A 150 0.09 -18.84 -0.53
N ALA A 151 -0.32 -19.79 -1.37
CA ALA A 151 0.57 -20.47 -2.30
C ALA A 151 1.23 -19.50 -3.29
N LEU A 152 0.43 -18.60 -3.90
CA LEU A 152 0.93 -17.59 -4.83
C LEU A 152 1.82 -16.57 -4.12
N ARG A 153 1.42 -16.10 -2.92
CA ARG A 153 2.25 -15.19 -2.10
C ARG A 153 3.60 -15.81 -1.72
N CYS A 154 3.61 -17.07 -1.32
CA CYS A 154 4.84 -17.82 -1.06
C CYS A 154 5.74 -17.90 -2.30
N SER A 155 5.14 -18.17 -3.47
CA SER A 155 5.89 -18.22 -4.74
C SER A 155 6.48 -16.85 -5.10
N THR A 156 5.75 -15.76 -4.90
CA THR A 156 6.26 -14.40 -5.12
C THR A 156 7.38 -14.07 -4.14
N LEU A 157 7.22 -14.41 -2.86
CA LEU A 157 8.26 -14.21 -1.84
C LEU A 157 9.55 -14.93 -2.24
N ASP A 158 9.44 -16.20 -2.63
CA ASP A 158 10.59 -17.01 -3.07
C ASP A 158 11.30 -16.41 -4.29
N VAL A 159 10.55 -15.86 -5.27
CA VAL A 159 11.14 -15.15 -6.42
C VAL A 159 11.88 -13.90 -5.94
N VAL A 160 11.25 -13.08 -5.10
CA VAL A 160 11.82 -11.81 -4.63
C VAL A 160 13.06 -12.04 -3.79
N THR A 161 13.04 -12.97 -2.83
CA THR A 161 14.21 -13.21 -1.96
C THR A 161 15.39 -13.78 -2.74
N ARG A 162 15.12 -14.66 -3.72
CA ARG A 162 16.18 -15.21 -4.58
C ARG A 162 16.76 -14.16 -5.51
N TYR A 163 15.92 -13.27 -6.04
CA TYR A 163 16.39 -12.23 -6.95
C TYR A 163 17.16 -11.12 -6.22
N CYS A 164 16.58 -10.56 -5.16
CA CYS A 164 17.11 -9.39 -4.49
C CYS A 164 18.26 -9.73 -3.53
N PHE A 165 18.25 -10.92 -2.91
CA PHE A 165 19.16 -11.26 -1.82
C PHE A 165 19.93 -12.57 -2.05
N ALA A 166 19.72 -13.25 -3.19
CA ALA A 166 20.25 -14.59 -3.44
C ALA A 166 19.87 -15.62 -2.34
N LYS A 167 18.72 -15.41 -1.67
CA LYS A 167 18.23 -16.27 -0.59
C LYS A 167 17.01 -17.07 -1.01
N ASP A 168 17.03 -18.36 -0.74
CA ASP A 168 15.90 -19.25 -0.97
C ASP A 168 15.22 -19.60 0.36
N VAL A 169 14.14 -18.91 0.68
CA VAL A 169 13.37 -19.13 1.91
C VAL A 169 12.42 -20.33 1.81
N LYS A 170 12.24 -20.90 0.61
CA LYS A 170 11.42 -22.09 0.34
C LYS A 170 10.01 -22.02 0.93
N SER A 171 9.40 -20.83 0.88
CA SER A 171 8.08 -20.58 1.47
C SER A 171 6.99 -21.46 0.84
N THR A 172 7.12 -21.81 -0.44
CA THR A 172 6.21 -22.73 -1.15
C THR A 172 6.25 -24.18 -0.64
N GLU A 173 7.26 -24.56 0.14
CA GLU A 173 7.39 -25.91 0.71
C GLU A 173 6.83 -26.00 2.13
N VAL A 174 6.47 -24.87 2.74
CA VAL A 174 5.85 -24.81 4.07
C VAL A 174 4.47 -25.45 4.03
N LYS A 175 4.14 -26.20 5.08
CA LYS A 175 2.83 -26.86 5.23
C LYS A 175 1.70 -25.84 5.06
N ASP A 176 0.71 -26.22 4.25
CA ASP A 176 -0.47 -25.42 3.94
C ASP A 176 -0.15 -24.00 3.41
N PHE A 177 1.06 -23.79 2.88
CA PHE A 177 1.60 -22.50 2.44
C PHE A 177 1.61 -21.43 3.54
N GLN A 178 1.55 -21.84 4.80
CA GLN A 178 1.52 -20.97 5.99
C GLN A 178 2.95 -20.53 6.36
N SER A 179 3.66 -19.92 5.41
CA SER A 179 4.99 -19.34 5.65
C SER A 179 4.90 -18.24 6.71
N PRO A 180 5.69 -18.29 7.80
CA PRO A 180 5.67 -17.27 8.84
C PRO A 180 5.92 -15.85 8.30
N ILE A 181 6.72 -15.74 7.24
CA ILE A 181 7.02 -14.46 6.58
C ILE A 181 5.75 -13.92 5.90
N VAL A 182 5.06 -14.75 5.12
CA VAL A 182 3.84 -14.34 4.40
C VAL A 182 2.70 -14.01 5.37
N ILE A 183 2.56 -14.78 6.45
CA ILE A 183 1.60 -14.50 7.52
C ILE A 183 1.90 -13.15 8.18
N ALA A 184 3.17 -12.90 8.50
CA ALA A 184 3.59 -11.63 9.10
C ALA A 184 3.37 -10.44 8.16
N MET A 185 3.61 -10.62 6.84
CA MET A 185 3.30 -9.61 5.82
C MET A 185 1.79 -9.31 5.75
N GLU A 186 0.92 -10.31 5.90
CA GLU A 186 -0.53 -10.08 5.93
C GLU A 186 -0.96 -9.36 7.21
N ALA A 187 -0.41 -9.79 8.35
CA ALA A 187 -0.74 -9.24 9.66
C ALA A 187 -0.36 -7.77 9.82
N CYS A 188 0.63 -7.27 9.05
CA CYS A 188 1.03 -5.87 9.13
C CYS A 188 0.15 -4.92 8.29
N LEU A 189 -0.60 -5.42 7.31
CA LEU A 189 -1.33 -4.59 6.34
C LEU A 189 -2.31 -3.59 6.97
N PRO A 190 -3.13 -3.94 7.98
CA PRO A 190 -4.08 -3.02 8.57
C PRO A 190 -3.42 -1.78 9.22
N SER A 191 -2.19 -1.93 9.72
CA SER A 191 -1.45 -0.84 10.38
C SER A 191 -1.13 0.31 9.43
N PHE A 192 -0.95 0.03 8.13
CA PHE A 192 -0.65 1.06 7.13
C PHE A 192 -1.77 2.09 6.96
N VAL A 193 -3.03 1.72 7.27
CA VAL A 193 -4.15 2.67 7.29
C VAL A 193 -3.89 3.78 8.31
N VAL A 194 -3.42 3.42 9.51
CA VAL A 194 -3.08 4.38 10.57
C VAL A 194 -1.80 5.12 10.22
N PHE A 195 -0.76 4.42 9.75
CA PHE A 195 0.55 5.03 9.43
C PHE A 195 0.47 6.12 8.36
N ARG A 196 -0.46 5.99 7.40
CA ARG A 196 -0.72 7.03 6.40
C ARG A 196 -1.23 8.34 7.01
N HIS A 197 -2.03 8.25 8.07
CA HIS A 197 -2.63 9.42 8.72
C HIS A 197 -1.79 9.96 9.88
N PHE A 198 -0.95 9.11 10.48
CA PHE A 198 -0.15 9.43 11.66
C PHE A 198 1.30 9.00 11.50
N GLU A 199 2.05 9.79 10.73
CA GLU A 199 3.48 9.55 10.51
C GLU A 199 4.32 9.42 11.81
N PRO A 200 4.11 10.22 12.88
CA PRO A 200 4.87 10.05 14.11
C PRO A 200 4.69 8.66 14.74
N ILE A 201 3.49 8.08 14.64
CA ILE A 201 3.22 6.71 15.13
C ILE A 201 4.03 5.70 14.31
N ARG A 202 4.04 5.84 12.98
CA ARG A 202 4.84 5.01 12.08
C ARG A 202 6.32 5.05 12.44
N GLN A 203 6.88 6.25 12.64
CA GLN A 203 8.29 6.44 12.98
C GLN A 203 8.66 5.76 14.30
N ILE A 204 7.80 5.87 15.32
CA ILE A 204 7.99 5.18 16.60
C ILE A 204 7.99 3.67 16.41
N VAL A 205 6.98 3.12 15.72
CA VAL A 205 6.85 1.67 15.51
C VAL A 205 8.03 1.10 14.75
N PHE A 206 8.51 1.80 13.71
CA PHE A 206 9.61 1.32 12.87
C PHE A 206 10.98 1.45 13.55
N SER A 207 11.06 2.26 14.61
CA SER A 207 12.26 2.40 15.44
C SER A 207 12.34 1.36 16.56
N LEU A 208 11.32 0.51 16.74
CA LEU A 208 11.32 -0.51 17.79
C LEU A 208 12.30 -1.64 17.46
N PRO A 209 13.12 -2.09 18.44
CA PRO A 209 13.97 -3.26 18.27
C PRO A 209 13.17 -4.53 17.93
N GLY A 210 13.75 -5.41 17.12
CA GLY A 210 13.09 -6.64 16.66
C GLY A 210 12.55 -7.53 17.80
N TRP A 211 13.28 -7.64 18.91
CA TRP A 211 12.84 -8.40 20.08
C TRP A 211 11.57 -7.82 20.72
N LEU A 212 11.44 -6.49 20.75
CA LEU A 212 10.27 -5.81 21.33
C LEU A 212 9.07 -5.94 20.40
N THR A 213 9.30 -5.89 19.09
CA THR A 213 8.26 -6.17 18.08
C THR A 213 7.77 -7.61 18.19
N LYS A 214 8.66 -8.59 18.32
CA LYS A 214 8.30 -10.01 18.54
C LYS A 214 7.50 -10.20 19.83
N LEU A 215 7.82 -9.47 20.90
CA LEU A 215 7.11 -9.54 22.18
C LEU A 215 5.71 -8.91 22.13
N THR A 216 5.59 -7.73 21.52
CA THR A 216 4.34 -6.96 21.49
C THR A 216 3.38 -7.40 20.39
N ASN A 217 3.92 -7.90 19.27
CA ASN A 217 3.14 -8.44 18.17
C ASN A 217 3.81 -9.70 17.59
N PRO A 218 3.58 -10.87 18.22
CA PRO A 218 4.16 -12.14 17.78
C PRO A 218 3.83 -12.51 16.33
N ALA A 219 2.71 -12.04 15.79
CA ALA A 219 2.33 -12.29 14.40
C ALA A 219 3.31 -11.66 13.40
N LEU A 220 4.08 -10.64 13.81
CA LEU A 220 5.10 -10.00 12.97
C LEU A 220 6.48 -10.66 13.06
N ALA A 221 6.64 -11.70 13.87
CA ALA A 221 7.95 -12.31 14.10
C ALA A 221 8.64 -12.77 12.81
N GLY A 222 7.88 -13.34 11.86
CA GLY A 222 8.44 -13.78 10.58
C GLY A 222 9.06 -12.66 9.72
N LEU A 223 8.57 -11.42 9.85
CA LEU A 223 9.18 -10.26 9.18
C LEU A 223 10.49 -9.84 9.85
N VAL A 224 10.53 -9.87 11.18
CA VAL A 224 11.74 -9.56 11.94
C VAL A 224 12.82 -10.61 11.66
N ASP A 225 12.45 -11.90 11.64
CA ASP A 225 13.37 -12.99 11.32
C ASP A 225 13.94 -12.85 9.89
N LEU A 226 13.12 -12.42 8.92
CA LEU A 226 13.57 -12.16 7.55
C LEU A 226 14.64 -11.06 7.47
N GLN A 227 14.53 -10.01 8.29
CA GLN A 227 15.51 -8.92 8.35
C GLN A 227 16.86 -9.37 8.95
N GLU A 228 16.84 -10.42 9.78
CA GLU A 228 18.00 -10.98 10.48
C GLU A 228 18.69 -12.10 9.69
N LEU A 229 18.12 -12.54 8.55
CA LEU A 229 18.69 -13.59 7.69
C LEU A 229 20.07 -13.24 7.13
#